data_AF-A0A2W6DPT0-F1
#
_entry.id   AF-A0A2W6DPT0-F1
#
_cell.length_a   1.000
_cell.length_b   1.000
_cell.length_c   1.000
_cell.angle_alpha   90.00
_cell.angle_beta   90.00
_cell.angle_gamma   90.00
#
_symmetry.space_group_name_H-M   'P 1'
#
loop_
_entity.id
_entity.type
_entity.pdbx_description
1 polymer ?
#
loop_
_entity_poly.entity_id
_entity_poly.type
_entity_poly.pdbx_seq_one_letter_code
_entity_poly.pdbx_strand_id
1 'polypeptide(L)'
;MTVRIDRDGTVWTVVLDRPEVRNAVDGPTARALAAAFGQFDADPTASVAVLWGAGGTFCAGADLHAMSNPLHADLSADAPMGPSRMPLGKPVIAAVSGYAVAGGLELALWCDLRVVESDAVLGVFCRRWGVPLIDGGTVRLPRIVGLGRALDLILTGRPVAADEALTIGLATRVVAPGEARAAAEALAAQLAALPQACLRSDGHSVYDAFGQDEQVALANELAHGSAVLAEAAAGAAQFATGAGRHGTPVT
;
A
#
# COMPACT_ATOMS: atom_id res chain seq x y z
N MET A 1 11.13 -18.51 -6.53
CA MET A 1 9.74 -18.02 -6.66
C MET A 1 9.81 -16.52 -6.72
N THR A 2 9.01 -15.85 -7.55
CA THR A 2 9.10 -14.39 -7.75
C THR A 2 8.37 -13.58 -6.67
N VAL A 3 7.47 -14.23 -5.94
CA VAL A 3 6.76 -13.68 -4.77
C VAL A 3 6.78 -14.75 -3.68
N ARG A 4 7.01 -14.33 -2.43
CA ARG A 4 6.94 -15.19 -1.24
C ARG A 4 6.15 -14.48 -0.13
N ILE A 5 5.63 -15.26 0.82
CA ILE A 5 4.84 -14.75 1.94
C ILE A 5 5.52 -15.21 3.23
N ASP A 6 5.96 -14.26 4.04
CA ASP A 6 6.39 -14.51 5.42
C ASP A 6 5.23 -14.15 6.36
N ARG A 7 4.96 -14.96 7.38
CA ARG A 7 3.84 -14.73 8.32
C ARG A 7 4.38 -14.65 9.74
N ASP A 8 3.97 -13.63 10.47
CA ASP A 8 4.22 -13.49 11.90
C ASP A 8 2.90 -13.12 12.60
N GLY A 9 2.31 -14.10 13.28
CA GLY A 9 0.97 -13.99 13.83
C GLY A 9 -0.06 -13.58 12.78
N THR A 10 -0.69 -12.42 12.97
CA THR A 10 -1.73 -11.87 12.09
C THR A 10 -1.15 -10.91 11.03
N VAL A 11 0.17 -10.68 11.02
CA VAL A 11 0.87 -9.85 10.03
C VAL A 11 1.43 -10.73 8.92
N TRP A 12 1.14 -10.35 7.67
CA TRP A 12 1.65 -11.03 6.47
C TRP A 12 2.60 -10.11 5.70
N THR A 13 3.84 -10.53 5.49
CA THR A 13 4.80 -9.83 4.64
C THR A 13 4.83 -10.50 3.26
N VAL A 14 4.22 -9.84 2.27
CA VAL A 14 4.31 -10.21 0.86
C VAL A 14 5.61 -9.63 0.31
N VAL A 15 6.53 -10.51 -0.09
CA VAL A 15 7.84 -10.13 -0.59
C VAL A 15 7.94 -10.35 -2.09
N LEU A 16 8.26 -9.28 -2.81
CA LEU A 16 8.67 -9.31 -4.20
C LEU A 16 10.16 -9.73 -4.28
N ASP A 17 10.43 -10.88 -4.87
CA ASP A 17 11.73 -11.57 -4.79
C ASP A 17 12.30 -11.86 -6.19
N ARG A 18 12.65 -10.76 -6.88
CA ARG A 18 13.36 -10.76 -8.16
C ARG A 18 14.51 -9.72 -8.15
N PRO A 19 15.41 -9.77 -7.15
CA PRO A 19 16.43 -8.74 -6.96
C PRO A 19 17.36 -8.58 -8.17
N GLU A 20 17.58 -9.64 -8.95
CA GLU A 20 18.40 -9.67 -10.16
C GLU A 20 17.89 -8.75 -11.27
N VAL A 21 16.59 -8.44 -11.29
CA VAL A 21 15.97 -7.45 -12.19
C VAL A 21 15.39 -6.26 -11.43
N ARG A 22 15.94 -5.97 -10.24
CA ARG A 22 15.49 -4.88 -9.36
C ARG A 22 13.99 -4.93 -9.07
N ASN A 23 13.48 -6.15 -8.88
CA ASN A 23 12.07 -6.39 -8.57
C ASN A 23 11.11 -5.82 -9.63
N ALA A 24 11.51 -5.83 -10.91
CA ALA A 24 10.58 -5.56 -11.99
C ALA A 24 9.48 -6.64 -12.06
N VAL A 25 8.26 -6.26 -12.44
CA VAL A 25 7.08 -7.15 -12.43
C VAL A 25 6.72 -7.54 -13.86
N ASP A 26 6.81 -8.84 -14.13
CA ASP A 26 6.29 -9.47 -15.34
C ASP A 26 4.89 -10.07 -15.08
N GLY A 27 4.25 -10.62 -16.12
CA GLY A 27 2.91 -11.21 -16.00
C GLY A 27 2.79 -12.32 -14.94
N PRO A 28 3.70 -13.32 -14.90
CA PRO A 28 3.71 -14.32 -13.82
C PRO A 28 3.84 -13.72 -12.42
N THR A 29 4.71 -12.71 -12.24
CA THR A 29 4.91 -12.04 -10.96
C THR A 29 3.69 -11.21 -10.56
N ALA A 30 3.06 -10.51 -11.50
CA ALA A 30 1.80 -9.79 -11.27
C ALA A 30 0.69 -10.72 -10.77
N ARG A 31 0.51 -11.89 -11.41
CA ARG A 31 -0.46 -12.91 -10.96
C ARG A 31 -0.11 -13.47 -9.59
N ALA A 32 1.17 -13.69 -9.31
CA ALA A 32 1.62 -14.18 -8.01
C ALA A 32 1.38 -13.14 -6.89
N LEU A 33 1.58 -11.85 -7.16
CA LEU A 33 1.25 -10.77 -6.23
C LEU A 33 -0.26 -10.69 -5.98
N ALA A 34 -1.07 -10.71 -7.05
CA ALA A 34 -2.53 -10.70 -6.94
C ALA A 34 -3.05 -11.91 -6.15
N ALA A 35 -2.52 -13.10 -6.41
CA ALA A 35 -2.85 -14.31 -5.66
C ALA A 35 -2.45 -14.21 -4.18
N ALA A 36 -1.27 -13.66 -3.87
CA ALA A 36 -0.81 -13.48 -2.49
C ALA A 36 -1.74 -12.52 -1.70
N PHE A 37 -2.11 -11.39 -2.30
CA PHE A 37 -3.02 -10.45 -1.66
C PHE A 37 -4.47 -10.95 -1.60
N GLY A 38 -4.92 -11.74 -2.58
CA GLY A 38 -6.22 -12.40 -2.52
C GLY A 38 -6.29 -13.42 -1.38
N GLN A 39 -5.22 -14.18 -1.14
CA GLN A 39 -5.13 -15.08 0.01
C GLN A 39 -5.11 -14.30 1.33
N PHE A 40 -4.35 -13.21 1.41
CA PHE A 40 -4.31 -12.34 2.59
C PHE A 40 -5.69 -11.78 2.92
N ASP A 41 -6.42 -11.29 1.93
CA ASP A 41 -7.74 -10.68 2.14
C ASP A 41 -8.78 -11.72 2.58
N ALA A 42 -8.73 -12.91 1.99
CA ALA A 42 -9.63 -14.01 2.34
C ALA A 42 -9.32 -14.67 3.70
N ASP A 43 -8.10 -14.58 4.22
CA ASP A 43 -7.71 -15.28 5.46
C ASP A 43 -8.22 -14.53 6.71
N PRO A 44 -9.18 -15.06 7.49
CA PRO A 44 -9.73 -14.37 8.65
C PRO A 44 -8.72 -14.19 9.80
N THR A 45 -7.60 -14.91 9.78
CA THR A 45 -6.51 -14.78 10.77
C THR A 45 -5.52 -13.67 10.41
N ALA A 46 -5.53 -13.17 9.18
CA ALA A 46 -4.70 -12.06 8.76
C ALA A 46 -5.37 -10.71 9.06
N SER A 47 -4.57 -9.76 9.55
CA SER A 47 -5.02 -8.42 9.93
C SER A 47 -4.42 -7.31 9.08
N VAL A 48 -3.11 -7.33 8.86
CA VAL A 48 -2.37 -6.27 8.16
C VAL A 48 -1.30 -6.90 7.29
N ALA A 49 -1.11 -6.39 6.08
CA ALA A 49 -0.03 -6.82 5.20
C ALA A 49 1.11 -5.79 5.12
N VAL A 50 2.31 -6.29 4.85
CA VAL A 50 3.46 -5.50 4.43
C VAL A 50 3.83 -5.93 3.01
N LEU A 51 3.99 -4.98 2.10
CA LEU A 51 4.60 -5.21 0.79
C LEU A 51 6.06 -4.76 0.85
N TRP A 52 7.00 -5.66 0.56
CA TRP A 52 8.43 -5.38 0.60
C TRP A 52 9.16 -5.99 -0.60
N GLY A 53 10.25 -5.35 -1.05
CA GLY A 53 11.10 -5.86 -2.12
C GLY A 53 12.42 -6.43 -1.59
N ALA A 54 12.75 -7.66 -1.95
CA ALA A 54 14.02 -8.28 -1.57
C ALA A 54 15.21 -7.66 -2.31
N GLY A 55 16.41 -7.73 -1.71
CA GLY A 55 17.65 -7.29 -2.36
C GLY A 55 17.84 -5.77 -2.44
N GLY A 56 17.31 -5.03 -1.46
CA GLY A 56 17.63 -3.61 -1.26
C GLY A 56 16.93 -2.64 -2.21
N THR A 57 15.91 -3.08 -2.94
CA THR A 57 15.07 -2.20 -3.75
C THR A 57 13.62 -2.66 -3.73
N PHE A 58 12.68 -1.73 -3.72
CA PHE A 58 11.26 -2.06 -3.66
C PHE A 58 10.76 -2.66 -4.97
N CYS A 59 10.66 -1.85 -6.04
CA CYS A 59 10.17 -2.27 -7.35
C CYS A 59 10.52 -1.25 -8.42
N ALA A 60 11.12 -1.73 -9.52
CA ALA A 60 11.45 -0.91 -10.70
C ALA A 60 10.27 -0.65 -11.66
N GLY A 61 9.10 -1.24 -11.40
CA GLY A 61 7.92 -1.19 -12.27
C GLY A 61 7.77 -2.39 -13.19
N ALA A 62 7.01 -2.24 -14.27
CA ALA A 62 6.78 -3.32 -15.23
C ALA A 62 8.09 -3.77 -15.90
N ASP A 63 8.25 -5.07 -16.09
CA ASP A 63 9.41 -5.67 -16.75
C ASP A 63 9.37 -5.39 -18.26
N LEU A 64 10.08 -4.34 -18.69
CA LEU A 64 10.13 -3.91 -20.09
C LEU A 64 10.66 -5.00 -21.02
N HIS A 65 11.52 -5.90 -20.54
CA HIS A 65 12.07 -7.00 -21.35
C HIS A 65 11.02 -8.07 -21.65
N ALA A 66 10.03 -8.23 -20.77
CA ALA A 66 8.89 -9.12 -20.98
C ALA A 66 7.79 -8.48 -21.85
N MET A 67 7.81 -7.16 -22.06
CA MET A 67 6.80 -6.41 -22.83
C MET A 67 7.02 -6.39 -24.34
N SER A 68 7.97 -7.15 -24.89
CA SER A 68 8.24 -7.20 -26.34
C SER A 68 7.11 -7.77 -27.20
N ASN A 69 5.97 -8.16 -26.61
CA ASN A 69 4.76 -8.53 -27.34
C ASN A 69 3.49 -7.85 -26.76
N PRO A 70 3.27 -6.55 -27.06
CA PRO A 70 2.21 -5.74 -26.45
C PRO A 70 0.77 -6.12 -26.86
N LEU A 71 0.59 -7.09 -27.76
CA LEU A 71 -0.70 -7.33 -28.40
C LEU A 71 -1.67 -8.20 -27.57
N HIS A 72 -1.22 -8.85 -26.48
CA HIS A 72 -1.93 -9.99 -25.87
C HIS A 72 -2.05 -9.97 -24.34
N ALA A 73 -1.72 -8.88 -23.65
CA ALA A 73 -2.06 -8.79 -22.23
C ALA A 73 -3.57 -8.57 -22.09
N ASP A 74 -4.29 -9.55 -21.55
CA ASP A 74 -5.67 -9.36 -21.12
C ASP A 74 -5.67 -8.41 -19.91
N LEU A 75 -5.76 -7.11 -20.19
CA LEU A 75 -5.77 -6.02 -19.21
C LEU A 75 -7.10 -5.91 -18.44
N SER A 76 -8.05 -6.83 -18.69
CA SER A 76 -9.42 -6.75 -18.20
C SER A 76 -9.67 -7.50 -16.88
N ALA A 77 -8.85 -8.49 -16.54
CA ALA A 77 -9.02 -9.30 -15.31
C ALA A 77 -8.11 -8.85 -14.16
N ASP A 78 -6.78 -8.80 -14.38
CA ASP A 78 -5.79 -8.33 -13.40
C ASP A 78 -5.04 -7.11 -13.95
N ALA A 79 -4.68 -6.16 -13.07
CA ALA A 79 -3.90 -5.01 -13.48
C ALA A 79 -2.45 -5.43 -13.84
N PRO A 80 -1.73 -4.68 -14.71
CA PRO A 80 -0.38 -5.05 -15.15
C PRO A 80 0.62 -5.32 -14.02
N MET A 81 0.51 -4.60 -12.90
CA MET A 81 1.37 -4.79 -11.73
C MET A 81 0.81 -5.82 -10.72
N GLY A 82 -0.33 -6.46 -11.00
CA GLY A 82 -0.98 -7.44 -10.15
C GLY A 82 -2.10 -6.84 -9.30
N PRO A 83 -1.89 -6.56 -8.01
CA PRO A 83 -2.94 -6.22 -7.07
C PRO A 83 -3.42 -4.76 -7.19
N SER A 84 -2.89 -3.97 -8.13
CA SER A 84 -3.06 -2.51 -8.17
C SER A 84 -4.51 -2.05 -8.42
N ARG A 85 -5.46 -2.95 -8.70
CA ARG A 85 -6.90 -2.68 -8.80
C ARG A 85 -7.74 -3.41 -7.74
N MET A 86 -7.12 -4.20 -6.86
CA MET A 86 -7.84 -4.96 -5.83
C MET A 86 -8.29 -4.02 -4.70
N PRO A 87 -9.59 -3.99 -4.37
CA PRO A 87 -10.11 -3.30 -3.19
C PRO A 87 -10.01 -4.25 -1.98
N LEU A 88 -8.89 -4.22 -1.28
CA LEU A 88 -8.71 -5.08 -0.09
C LEU A 88 -9.54 -4.55 1.09
N GLY A 89 -10.07 -5.47 1.90
CA GLY A 89 -10.77 -5.13 3.14
C GLY A 89 -9.82 -4.93 4.34
N LYS A 90 -8.51 -5.03 4.13
CA LYS A 90 -7.47 -4.99 5.16
C LYS A 90 -6.28 -4.13 4.72
N PRO A 91 -5.64 -3.40 5.66
CA PRO A 91 -4.58 -2.46 5.33
C PRO A 91 -3.28 -3.15 4.85
N VAL A 92 -2.55 -2.43 3.99
CA VAL A 92 -1.24 -2.78 3.45
C VAL A 92 -0.25 -1.63 3.66
N ILE A 93 0.94 -1.96 4.16
CA ILE A 93 2.04 -1.02 4.35
C ILE A 93 3.14 -1.31 3.32
N ALA A 94 3.52 -0.34 2.50
CA ALA A 94 4.70 -0.44 1.66
C ALA A 94 5.97 -0.18 2.50
N ALA A 95 6.88 -1.16 2.51
CA ALA A 95 8.23 -1.03 3.06
C ALA A 95 9.21 -0.78 1.90
N VAL A 96 9.62 0.48 1.72
CA VAL A 96 10.35 0.93 0.52
C VAL A 96 11.83 1.12 0.82
N SER A 97 12.64 0.14 0.42
CA SER A 97 14.09 0.26 0.26
C SER A 97 14.43 0.63 -1.18
N GLY A 98 15.56 1.29 -1.44
CA GLY A 98 16.03 1.58 -2.80
C GLY A 98 15.01 2.29 -3.70
N TYR A 99 14.59 1.69 -4.83
CA TYR A 99 13.71 2.36 -5.79
C TYR A 99 12.26 1.87 -5.72
N ALA A 100 11.31 2.79 -5.64
CA ALA A 100 9.89 2.60 -5.95
C ALA A 100 9.50 3.50 -7.13
N VAL A 101 9.66 2.99 -8.36
CA VAL A 101 9.56 3.81 -9.57
C VAL A 101 8.64 3.19 -10.62
N ALA A 102 8.06 4.03 -11.50
CA ALA A 102 7.10 3.61 -12.52
C ALA A 102 5.95 2.80 -11.88
N GLY A 103 5.65 1.59 -12.37
CA GLY A 103 4.64 0.72 -11.74
C GLY A 103 4.95 0.35 -10.29
N GLY A 104 6.22 0.40 -9.87
CA GLY A 104 6.62 0.22 -8.47
C GLY A 104 6.18 1.38 -7.59
N LEU A 105 6.17 2.61 -8.11
CA LEU A 105 5.51 3.72 -7.43
C LEU A 105 4.01 3.49 -7.35
N GLU A 106 3.37 2.98 -8.41
CA GLU A 106 1.92 2.69 -8.41
C GLU A 106 1.54 1.63 -7.37
N LEU A 107 2.37 0.60 -7.15
CA LEU A 107 2.20 -0.37 -6.06
C LEU A 107 2.37 0.27 -4.67
N ALA A 108 3.36 1.16 -4.50
CA ALA A 108 3.54 1.89 -3.24
C ALA A 108 2.37 2.85 -2.94
N LEU A 109 1.79 3.47 -3.97
CA LEU A 109 0.60 4.32 -3.86
C LEU A 109 -0.69 3.52 -3.62
N TRP A 110 -0.74 2.25 -4.06
CA TRP A 110 -1.85 1.34 -3.80
C TRP A 110 -1.89 0.89 -2.33
N CYS A 111 -0.73 0.77 -1.67
CA CYS A 111 -0.68 0.54 -0.22
C CYS A 111 -1.23 1.75 0.56
N ASP A 112 -1.80 1.53 1.74
CA ASP A 112 -2.35 2.59 2.58
C ASP A 112 -1.24 3.52 3.11
N LEU A 113 -0.15 2.92 3.60
CA LEU A 113 0.98 3.62 4.23
C LEU A 113 2.30 3.29 3.54
N ARG A 114 3.28 4.19 3.65
CA ARG A 114 4.61 4.06 3.04
C ARG A 114 5.70 4.39 4.06
N VAL A 115 6.42 3.35 4.49
CA VAL A 115 7.64 3.45 5.30
C VAL A 115 8.83 3.39 4.36
N VAL A 116 9.61 4.46 4.29
CA VAL A 116 10.63 4.66 3.25
C VAL A 116 12.02 4.77 3.88
N GLU A 117 13.03 4.12 3.31
CA GLU A 117 14.42 4.30 3.77
C GLU A 117 14.97 5.67 3.34
N SER A 118 15.84 6.27 4.15
CA SER A 118 16.32 7.63 3.92
C SER A 118 17.08 7.83 2.60
N ASP A 119 17.62 6.76 2.03
CA ASP A 119 18.32 6.73 0.75
C ASP A 119 17.45 6.22 -0.41
N ALA A 120 16.18 5.91 -0.16
CA ALA A 120 15.26 5.46 -1.18
C ALA A 120 14.85 6.59 -2.15
N VAL A 121 14.51 6.20 -3.37
CA VAL A 121 14.11 7.10 -4.46
C VAL A 121 12.76 6.66 -5.02
N LEU A 122 11.83 7.60 -5.06
CA LEU A 122 10.52 7.43 -5.68
C LEU A 122 10.44 8.22 -6.98
N GLY A 123 9.59 7.82 -7.92
CA GLY A 123 9.34 8.65 -9.10
C GLY A 123 8.65 7.98 -10.28
N VAL A 124 8.07 8.80 -11.16
CA VAL A 124 7.38 8.37 -12.39
C VAL A 124 8.39 8.15 -13.52
N PHE A 125 9.34 7.22 -13.33
CA PHE A 125 10.45 7.04 -14.29
C PHE A 125 9.99 6.48 -15.65
N CYS A 126 8.83 5.83 -15.71
CA CYS A 126 8.20 5.39 -16.95
C CYS A 126 8.00 6.54 -17.97
N ARG A 127 7.93 7.80 -17.50
CA ARG A 127 7.91 9.01 -18.34
C ARG A 127 8.99 9.01 -19.41
N ARG A 128 10.22 8.59 -19.08
CA ARG A 128 11.38 8.59 -19.99
C ARG A 128 11.26 7.56 -21.11
N TRP A 129 10.39 6.57 -20.94
CA TRP A 129 10.24 5.41 -21.80
C TRP A 129 8.92 5.42 -22.59
N GLY A 130 8.10 6.46 -22.45
CA GLY A 130 6.78 6.54 -23.09
C GLY A 130 5.78 5.51 -22.58
N VAL A 131 6.05 4.86 -21.44
CA VAL A 131 5.15 3.87 -20.83
C VAL A 131 4.15 4.62 -19.93
N PRO A 132 2.83 4.47 -20.15
CA PRO A 132 1.83 5.18 -19.35
C PRO A 132 1.67 4.57 -17.95
N LEU A 133 1.17 5.39 -17.02
CA LEU A 133 0.69 4.94 -15.71
C LEU A 133 -0.71 4.35 -15.88
N ILE A 134 -0.85 3.03 -15.72
CA ILE A 134 -2.11 2.29 -15.91
C ILE A 134 -2.44 1.36 -14.74
N ASP A 135 -1.75 1.55 -13.62
CA ASP A 135 -1.90 0.84 -12.35
C ASP A 135 -2.39 1.78 -11.22
N GLY A 136 -2.93 2.94 -11.60
CA GLY A 136 -3.62 3.88 -10.72
C GLY A 136 -2.78 5.09 -10.28
N GLY A 137 -1.56 5.27 -10.79
CA GLY A 137 -0.69 6.40 -10.45
C GLY A 137 -1.33 7.77 -10.72
N THR A 138 -2.06 7.91 -11.82
CA THR A 138 -2.79 9.15 -12.17
C THR A 138 -4.03 9.40 -11.31
N VAL A 139 -4.51 8.38 -10.58
CA VAL A 139 -5.68 8.46 -9.71
C VAL A 139 -5.27 8.71 -8.26
N ARG A 140 -4.27 7.96 -7.77
CA ARG A 140 -3.87 7.97 -6.35
C ARG A 140 -2.90 9.09 -6.02
N LEU A 141 -1.92 9.37 -6.89
CA LEU A 141 -0.89 10.37 -6.59
C LEU A 141 -1.48 11.77 -6.31
N PRO A 142 -2.44 12.30 -7.11
CA PRO A 142 -3.06 13.59 -6.81
C PRO A 142 -3.83 13.62 -5.49
N ARG A 143 -4.39 12.49 -5.05
CA ARG A 143 -5.10 12.38 -3.76
C ARG A 143 -4.14 12.38 -2.57
N ILE A 144 -2.91 11.89 -2.77
CA ILE A 144 -1.90 11.76 -1.72
C ILE A 144 -1.09 13.06 -1.55
N VAL A 145 -0.56 13.61 -2.65
CA VAL A 145 0.36 14.77 -2.58
C VAL A 145 -0.27 16.09 -3.04
N GLY A 146 -1.53 16.06 -3.45
CA GLY A 146 -2.21 17.19 -4.09
C GLY A 146 -1.88 17.32 -5.58
N LEU A 147 -2.79 17.95 -6.33
CA LEU A 147 -2.72 18.02 -7.80
C LEU A 147 -1.42 18.63 -8.34
N GLY A 148 -0.97 19.76 -7.78
CA GLY A 148 0.20 20.48 -8.30
C GLY A 148 1.49 19.66 -8.24
N ARG A 149 1.75 19.03 -7.08
CA ARG A 149 2.90 18.15 -6.89
C ARG A 149 2.78 16.88 -7.72
N ALA A 150 1.58 16.29 -7.80
CA ALA A 150 1.37 15.12 -8.63
C ALA A 150 1.67 15.40 -10.11
N LEU A 151 1.23 16.54 -10.64
CA LEU A 151 1.53 16.95 -12.02
C LEU A 151 3.03 17.19 -12.23
N ASP A 152 3.73 17.84 -11.30
CA ASP A 152 5.20 17.96 -11.37
C ASP A 152 5.85 16.58 -11.54
N LEU A 153 5.53 15.63 -10.64
CA LEU A 153 6.13 14.29 -10.68
C LEU A 153 5.76 13.51 -11.96
N ILE A 154 4.50 13.59 -12.41
CA ILE A 154 4.01 12.85 -13.60
C ILE A 154 4.56 13.42 -14.91
N LEU A 155 4.66 14.75 -15.01
CA LEU A 155 5.12 15.42 -16.22
C LEU A 155 6.64 15.35 -16.35
N THR A 156 7.37 15.58 -15.25
CA THR A 156 8.84 15.60 -15.28
C THR A 156 9.48 14.22 -15.19
N GLY A 157 8.82 13.26 -14.51
CA GLY A 157 9.43 11.97 -14.20
C GLY A 157 10.73 12.09 -13.39
N ARG A 158 10.87 13.17 -12.60
CA ARG A 158 12.04 13.42 -11.76
C ARG A 158 12.10 12.45 -10.57
N PRO A 159 13.30 12.19 -10.02
CA PRO A 159 13.42 11.50 -8.74
C PRO A 159 12.87 12.36 -7.60
N VAL A 160 12.35 11.69 -6.57
CA VAL A 160 11.95 12.25 -5.28
C VAL A 160 12.73 11.49 -4.21
N ALA A 161 13.57 12.21 -3.47
CA ALA A 161 14.29 11.66 -2.33
C ALA A 161 13.36 11.51 -1.11
N ALA A 162 13.74 10.69 -0.14
CA ALA A 162 12.89 10.34 1.00
C ALA A 162 12.49 11.55 1.86
N ASP A 163 13.35 12.56 2.00
CA ASP A 163 13.10 13.80 2.74
C ASP A 163 11.99 14.64 2.10
N GLU A 164 12.06 14.84 0.78
CA GLU A 164 11.00 15.47 0.01
C GLU A 164 9.73 14.62 0.06
N ALA A 165 9.85 13.30 -0.13
CA ALA A 165 8.72 12.38 -0.09
C ALA A 165 7.94 12.50 1.23
N LEU A 166 8.64 12.61 2.37
CA LEU A 166 8.02 12.86 3.67
C LEU A 166 7.35 14.25 3.71
N THR A 167 8.06 15.29 3.26
CA THR A 167 7.58 16.68 3.28
C THR A 167 6.28 16.88 2.50
N ILE A 168 6.11 16.16 1.38
CA ILE A 168 4.93 16.26 0.52
C ILE A 168 3.82 15.26 0.86
N GLY A 169 4.02 14.39 1.86
CA GLY A 169 3.06 13.34 2.24
C GLY A 169 3.09 12.08 1.35
N LEU A 170 4.06 11.97 0.45
CA LEU A 170 4.27 10.77 -0.36
C LEU A 170 4.75 9.60 0.50
N ALA A 171 5.68 9.84 1.42
CA ALA A 171 6.05 8.90 2.48
C ALA A 171 5.32 9.27 3.77
N THR A 172 4.86 8.27 4.54
CA THR A 172 4.29 8.53 5.87
C THR A 172 5.34 8.42 6.97
N ARG A 173 6.43 7.69 6.72
CA ARG A 173 7.59 7.56 7.62
C ARG A 173 8.89 7.46 6.83
N VAL A 174 9.98 7.95 7.42
CA VAL A 174 11.35 7.73 6.94
C VAL A 174 12.17 7.05 8.02
N VAL A 175 12.92 6.01 7.66
CA VAL A 175 13.78 5.21 8.55
C VAL A 175 15.18 5.06 7.98
N ALA A 176 16.13 4.50 8.73
CA ALA A 176 17.48 4.31 8.21
C ALA A 176 17.52 3.23 7.11
N PRO A 177 18.56 3.23 6.25
CA PRO A 177 18.73 2.21 5.23
C PRO A 177 18.79 0.81 5.84
N GLY A 178 18.08 -0.14 5.22
CA GLY A 178 17.91 -1.52 5.71
C GLY A 178 16.81 -1.71 6.77
N GLU A 179 16.14 -0.65 7.24
CA GLU A 179 15.14 -0.75 8.32
C GLU A 179 13.68 -0.74 7.86
N ALA A 180 13.38 -0.48 6.58
CA ALA A 180 11.98 -0.28 6.15
C ALA A 180 11.10 -1.51 6.42
N ARG A 181 11.62 -2.72 6.21
CA ARG A 181 10.87 -3.95 6.47
C ARG A 181 10.50 -4.07 7.94
N ALA A 182 11.49 -4.02 8.83
CA ALA A 182 11.28 -4.19 10.26
C ALA A 182 10.36 -3.09 10.84
N ALA A 183 10.55 -1.84 10.40
CA ALA A 183 9.71 -0.73 10.83
C ALA A 183 8.25 -0.86 10.32
N ALA A 184 8.04 -1.35 9.10
CA ALA A 184 6.70 -1.61 8.57
C ALA A 184 6.03 -2.80 9.28
N GLU A 185 6.75 -3.88 9.55
CA GLU A 185 6.25 -5.04 10.31
C GLU A 185 5.89 -4.66 11.75
N ALA A 186 6.70 -3.83 12.41
CA ALA A 186 6.38 -3.29 13.73
C ALA A 186 5.13 -2.40 13.72
N LEU A 187 4.98 -1.53 12.72
CA LEU A 187 3.76 -0.73 12.54
C LEU A 187 2.55 -1.61 12.22
N ALA A 188 2.71 -2.64 11.41
CA ALA A 188 1.66 -3.59 11.09
C ALA A 188 1.18 -4.34 12.34
N ALA A 189 2.10 -4.77 13.21
CA ALA A 189 1.76 -5.41 14.48
C ALA A 189 0.98 -4.47 15.41
N GLN A 190 1.34 -3.19 15.47
CA GLN A 190 0.59 -2.19 16.23
C GLN A 190 -0.84 -2.01 15.70
N LEU A 191 -1.00 -1.91 14.37
CA LEU A 191 -2.32 -1.82 13.75
C LEU A 191 -3.14 -3.11 13.93
N ALA A 192 -2.50 -4.27 13.89
CA ALA A 192 -3.13 -5.57 14.07
C ALA A 192 -3.67 -5.81 15.49
N ALA A 193 -3.11 -5.12 16.49
CA ALA A 193 -3.56 -5.18 17.88
C ALA A 193 -4.78 -4.27 18.17
N LEU A 194 -5.15 -3.38 17.24
CA LEU A 194 -6.32 -2.51 17.39
C LEU A 194 -7.63 -3.26 17.09
N PRO A 195 -8.79 -2.75 17.56
CA PRO A 195 -10.11 -3.26 17.18
C PRO A 195 -10.26 -3.28 15.65
N GLN A 196 -10.30 -4.50 15.09
CA GLN A 196 -10.12 -4.69 13.66
C GLN A 196 -11.36 -4.31 12.85
N ALA A 197 -12.56 -4.50 13.40
CA ALA A 197 -13.78 -4.15 12.67
C ALA A 197 -13.88 -2.63 12.48
N CYS A 198 -13.63 -1.86 13.55
CA CYS A 198 -13.59 -0.41 13.52
C CYS A 198 -12.50 0.12 12.58
N LEU A 199 -11.26 -0.36 12.72
CA LEU A 199 -10.14 0.08 11.88
C LEU A 199 -10.42 -0.10 10.38
N ARG A 200 -10.94 -1.27 10.00
CA ARG A 200 -11.23 -1.59 8.59
C ARG A 200 -12.42 -0.80 8.06
N SER A 201 -13.45 -0.62 8.87
CA SER A 201 -14.62 0.20 8.56
C SER A 201 -14.23 1.64 8.22
N ASP A 202 -13.43 2.27 9.10
CA ASP A 202 -13.00 3.66 8.91
C ASP A 202 -12.12 3.81 7.66
N GLY A 203 -11.17 2.87 7.47
CA GLY A 203 -10.32 2.84 6.29
C GLY A 203 -11.12 2.72 4.98
N HIS A 204 -12.12 1.84 4.95
CA HIS A 204 -12.97 1.66 3.77
C HIS A 204 -13.82 2.89 3.47
N SER A 205 -14.38 3.53 4.50
CA SER A 205 -15.15 4.77 4.37
C SER A 205 -14.33 5.90 3.71
N VAL A 206 -13.04 6.04 4.07
CA VAL A 206 -12.15 7.03 3.45
C VAL A 206 -12.03 6.79 1.93
N TYR A 207 -11.91 5.53 1.51
CA TYR A 207 -11.81 5.21 0.08
C TYR A 207 -13.11 5.46 -0.66
N ASP A 208 -14.25 5.09 -0.06
CA ASP A 208 -15.58 5.24 -0.65
C ASP A 208 -16.01 6.71 -0.76
N ALA A 209 -15.51 7.58 0.12
CA ALA A 209 -15.79 9.01 0.09
C ALA A 209 -15.18 9.71 -1.14
N PHE A 210 -14.14 9.15 -1.77
CA PHE A 210 -13.48 9.82 -2.89
C PHE A 210 -14.40 9.96 -4.11
N GLY A 211 -14.68 11.21 -4.48
CA GLY A 211 -15.51 11.56 -5.63
C GLY A 211 -17.02 11.59 -5.33
N GLN A 212 -17.40 11.39 -4.06
CA GLN A 212 -18.77 11.57 -3.60
C GLN A 212 -19.03 13.02 -3.20
N ASP A 213 -20.31 13.41 -3.21
CA ASP A 213 -20.78 14.59 -2.49
C ASP A 213 -20.60 14.40 -0.98
N GLU A 214 -20.32 15.47 -0.24
CA GLU A 214 -20.05 15.41 1.21
C GLU A 214 -21.21 14.78 1.98
N GLN A 215 -22.46 15.08 1.65
CA GLN A 215 -23.61 14.50 2.35
C GLN A 215 -23.74 13.00 2.09
N VAL A 216 -23.41 12.56 0.87
CA VAL A 216 -23.38 11.13 0.52
C VAL A 216 -22.24 10.44 1.24
N ALA A 217 -21.05 11.06 1.31
CA ALA A 217 -19.90 10.52 2.02
C ALA A 217 -20.17 10.37 3.53
N LEU A 218 -20.78 11.36 4.18
CA LEU A 218 -21.18 11.29 5.59
C LEU A 218 -22.24 10.22 5.86
N ALA A 219 -23.19 10.02 4.95
CA ALA A 219 -24.16 8.94 5.05
C ALA A 219 -23.49 7.56 4.95
N ASN A 220 -22.52 7.40 4.05
CA ASN A 220 -21.74 6.17 3.91
C ASN A 220 -20.84 5.92 5.14
N GLU A 221 -20.21 6.96 5.68
CA GLU A 221 -19.44 6.91 6.94
C GLU A 221 -20.30 6.36 8.09
N LEU A 222 -21.51 6.92 8.26
CA LEU A 222 -22.45 6.45 9.28
C LEU A 222 -22.84 4.99 9.07
N ALA A 223 -23.05 4.56 7.82
CA ALA A 223 -23.40 3.18 7.48
C ALA A 223 -22.27 2.20 7.83
N HIS A 224 -21.02 2.53 7.47
CA HIS A 224 -19.82 1.78 7.84
C HIS A 224 -19.69 1.67 9.37
N GLY A 225 -19.69 2.80 10.07
CA GLY A 225 -19.53 2.84 11.52
C GLY A 225 -20.65 2.13 12.29
N SER A 226 -21.90 2.25 11.84
CA SER A 226 -23.04 1.60 12.49
C SER A 226 -22.96 0.07 12.43
N ALA A 227 -22.38 -0.49 11.36
CA ALA A 227 -22.24 -1.94 11.19
C ALA A 227 -21.29 -2.59 12.20
N VAL A 228 -20.39 -1.82 12.82
CA VAL A 228 -19.33 -2.32 13.71
C VAL A 228 -19.50 -1.90 15.18
N LEU A 229 -20.61 -1.25 15.54
CA LEU A 229 -20.89 -0.79 16.91
C LEU A 229 -20.87 -1.89 17.98
N ALA A 230 -21.06 -3.16 17.60
CA ALA A 230 -20.93 -4.28 18.52
C ALA A 230 -19.50 -4.40 19.11
N GLU A 231 -18.46 -4.10 18.32
CA GLU A 231 -17.06 -4.06 18.79
C GLU A 231 -16.83 -2.87 19.74
N ALA A 232 -17.46 -1.73 19.46
CA ALA A 232 -17.40 -0.54 20.31
C ALA A 232 -17.98 -0.79 21.72
N ALA A 233 -19.05 -1.57 21.84
CA ALA A 233 -19.62 -1.93 23.13
C ALA A 233 -18.63 -2.71 24.03
N ALA A 234 -17.83 -3.61 23.45
CA ALA A 234 -16.79 -4.35 24.16
C ALA A 234 -15.65 -3.42 24.60
N GLY A 235 -15.18 -2.54 23.70
CA GLY A 235 -14.15 -1.55 24.02
C GLY A 235 -14.59 -0.55 25.10
N ALA A 236 -15.84 -0.08 25.06
CA ALA A 236 -16.40 0.83 26.06
C ALA A 236 -16.45 0.20 27.46
N ALA A 237 -16.75 -1.10 27.56
CA ALA A 237 -16.73 -1.83 28.83
C ALA A 237 -15.30 -1.92 29.41
N GLN A 238 -14.29 -2.16 28.58
CA GLN A 238 -12.87 -2.15 29.01
C GLN A 238 -12.41 -0.76 29.44
N PHE A 239 -12.82 0.28 28.71
CA PHE A 239 -12.50 1.67 29.07
C PHE A 239 -13.14 2.08 30.40
N ALA A 240 -14.39 1.68 30.64
CA ALA A 240 -15.11 1.97 31.88
C ALA A 240 -14.44 1.35 33.11
N THR A 241 -13.79 0.19 32.97
CA THR A 241 -13.04 -0.48 34.04
C THR A 241 -11.62 0.06 34.26
N GLY A 242 -11.20 1.06 33.47
CA GLY A 242 -9.96 1.82 33.66
C GLY A 242 -8.84 1.49 32.68
N ALA A 243 -9.03 0.55 31.75
CA ALA A 243 -8.07 0.28 30.69
C ALA A 243 -8.01 1.45 29.70
N GLY A 244 -6.80 1.88 29.34
CA GLY A 244 -6.60 2.94 28.34
C GLY A 244 -6.86 4.39 28.78
N ARG A 245 -7.10 4.65 30.09
CA ARG A 245 -7.10 6.04 30.59
C ARG A 245 -5.72 6.67 30.37
N HIS A 246 -5.70 7.94 29.95
CA HIS A 246 -4.50 8.72 29.61
C HIS A 246 -3.75 8.34 28.31
N GLY A 247 -4.38 7.60 27.39
CA GLY A 247 -3.80 7.33 26.06
C GLY A 247 -2.82 6.17 25.99
N THR A 248 -2.81 5.29 26.99
CA THR A 248 -2.00 4.06 26.98
C THR A 248 -2.74 2.96 26.21
N PRO A 249 -2.11 2.21 25.28
CA PRO A 249 -2.77 1.11 24.59
C PRO A 249 -3.28 0.03 25.55
N VAL A 250 -4.43 -0.57 25.25
CA VAL A 250 -4.93 -1.77 25.95
C VAL A 250 -4.14 -2.97 25.39
N THR A 251 -3.38 -3.64 26.25
CA THR A 251 -2.61 -4.85 25.93
C THR A 251 -3.49 -6.08 25.86
#